data_AF-A0A7M2X9E5-F1
#
_entry.id   AF-A0A7M2X9E5-F1
#
_cell.length_a   1.000
_cell.length_b   1.000
_cell.length_c   1.000
_cell.angle_alpha   90.00
_cell.angle_beta   90.00
_cell.angle_gamma   90.00
#
_symmetry.space_group_name_H-M   'P 1'
#
loop_
_entity.id
_entity.type
_entity.pdbx_description
1 polymer ?
#
loop_
_entity_poly.entity_id
_entity_poly.type
_entity_poly.pdbx_seq_one_letter_code
_entity_poly.pdbx_strand_id
1 'polypeptide(L)'
;MQNDPQRGWNRREFVSASALIALALGVPAAAVSLTRLESEEAPSDGQRLMMKEVSQLVIPRSATPGAGDVGAGDFAILALAHGLDGSRSPLKDPTAYARFARNDGSIRHVAWLEKELDGRTGGSFLKAPAAQRLAAVKAVDAEAFASRESESPWKAIKGLILTGYYTSEVGGAQELRYEPVPGRFDPDLPLTPDFRAISNDWTAVDFG
;
A
#
# COMPACT_ATOMS: atom_id res chain seq x y z
N MET A 1 10.16 65.91 0.95
CA MET A 1 9.82 64.52 1.27
C MET A 1 9.44 63.83 -0.04
N GLN A 2 10.39 63.17 -0.69
CA GLN A 2 10.14 62.36 -1.89
C GLN A 2 9.83 60.94 -1.42
N ASN A 3 8.66 60.42 -1.77
CA ASN A 3 8.26 59.05 -1.48
C ASN A 3 9.01 58.10 -2.43
N ASP A 4 9.84 57.24 -1.86
CA ASP A 4 10.53 56.17 -2.58
C ASP A 4 9.49 55.06 -2.91
N PRO A 5 9.31 54.64 -4.16
CA PRO A 5 8.34 53.60 -4.49
C PRO A 5 8.85 52.25 -3.95
N GLN A 6 8.06 51.61 -3.08
CA GLN A 6 8.37 50.29 -2.55
C GLN A 6 8.60 49.30 -3.69
N ARG A 7 9.83 48.80 -3.80
CA ARG A 7 10.23 47.77 -4.75
C ARG A 7 9.56 46.45 -4.37
N GLY A 8 8.42 46.16 -4.99
CA GLY A 8 7.73 44.88 -4.84
C GLY A 8 8.58 43.71 -5.34
N TRP A 9 8.39 42.54 -4.75
CA TRP A 9 9.13 41.32 -5.11
C TRP A 9 8.88 40.94 -6.57
N ASN A 10 9.94 40.65 -7.30
CA ASN A 10 9.82 40.12 -8.64
C ASN A 10 9.56 38.60 -8.62
N ARG A 11 9.02 38.07 -9.73
CA ARG A 11 8.65 36.64 -9.85
C ARG A 11 9.82 35.69 -9.54
N ARG A 12 11.06 36.07 -9.86
CA ARG A 12 12.25 35.23 -9.62
C ARG A 12 12.63 35.21 -8.15
N GLU A 13 12.52 36.34 -7.46
CA GLU A 13 12.74 36.45 -6.01
C GLU A 13 11.70 35.63 -5.24
N PHE A 14 10.43 35.70 -5.64
CA PHE A 14 9.36 34.92 -5.03
C PHE A 14 9.57 33.41 -5.21
N VAL A 15 9.87 32.95 -6.44
CA VAL A 15 10.12 31.52 -6.71
C VAL A 15 11.36 31.01 -5.98
N SER A 16 12.42 31.81 -5.91
CA SER A 16 13.65 31.44 -5.21
C SER A 16 13.44 31.35 -3.69
N ALA A 17 12.70 32.31 -3.12
CA ALA A 17 12.34 32.29 -1.70
C ALA A 17 11.43 31.10 -1.36
N SER A 18 10.48 30.77 -2.24
CA SER A 18 9.57 29.64 -2.07
C SER A 18 10.31 28.29 -2.15
N ALA A 19 11.25 28.17 -3.09
CA ALA A 19 12.08 26.98 -3.23
C ALA A 19 12.99 26.76 -2.00
N LEU A 20 13.54 27.83 -1.41
CA LEU A 20 14.34 27.75 -0.19
C LEU A 20 13.50 27.37 1.04
N ILE A 21 12.26 27.83 1.15
CA ILE A 21 11.33 27.40 2.22
C ILE A 21 10.98 25.92 2.06
N ALA A 22 10.72 25.48 0.83
CA ALA A 22 10.42 24.07 0.53
C ALA A 22 11.62 23.14 0.83
N LEU A 23 12.85 23.60 0.57
CA LEU A 23 14.08 22.87 0.91
C LEU A 23 14.38 22.89 2.42
N ALA A 24 14.12 24.00 3.11
CA ALA A 24 14.35 24.13 4.55
C ALA A 24 13.35 23.29 5.38
N LEU A 25 12.14 23.08 4.86
CA LEU A 25 11.11 22.21 5.43
C LEU A 25 11.19 20.77 4.88
N GLY A 26 12.37 20.30 4.47
CA GLY A 26 12.61 18.97 3.93
C GLY A 26 11.73 17.90 4.58
N VAL A 27 10.81 17.35 3.77
CA VAL A 27 9.58 16.64 4.19
C VAL A 27 8.65 17.55 5.03
N PRO A 28 7.49 18.00 4.50
CA PRO A 28 6.60 18.86 5.26
C PRO A 28 6.30 18.16 6.59
N ALA A 29 6.40 18.88 7.71
CA ALA A 29 6.14 18.31 9.04
C ALA A 29 4.79 17.57 9.11
N ALA A 30 3.83 17.96 8.25
CA ALA A 30 2.59 17.23 8.00
C ALA A 30 2.81 15.81 7.45
N ALA A 31 3.67 15.60 6.43
CA ALA A 31 4.01 14.27 5.94
C ALA A 31 4.77 13.42 6.98
N VAL A 32 5.64 14.04 7.79
CA VAL A 32 6.27 13.34 8.93
C VAL A 32 5.23 12.96 9.98
N SER A 33 4.26 13.83 10.27
CA SER A 33 3.19 13.55 11.22
C SER A 33 2.20 12.50 10.71
N LEU A 34 1.90 12.49 9.41
CA LEU A 34 0.98 11.53 8.78
C LEU A 34 1.61 10.14 8.59
N THR A 35 2.93 10.03 8.64
CA THR A 35 3.66 8.74 8.55
C THR A 35 4.14 8.23 9.90
N ARG A 36 4.08 9.07 10.95
CA ARG A 36 4.40 8.68 12.31
C ARG A 36 3.20 7.96 12.92
N LEU A 37 3.35 6.66 13.09
CA LEU A 37 2.42 5.87 13.88
C LEU A 37 2.68 6.10 15.37
N GLU A 38 1.61 6.10 16.16
CA GLU A 38 1.70 6.06 17.63
C GLU A 38 2.55 4.86 18.06
N SER A 39 3.30 4.99 19.16
CA SER A 39 4.31 3.98 19.55
C SER A 39 3.74 2.56 19.73
N GLU A 40 2.46 2.45 20.12
CA GLU A 40 1.77 1.16 20.26
C GLU A 40 1.37 0.51 18.93
N GLU A 41 1.30 1.29 17.85
CA GLU A 41 0.92 0.85 16.51
C GLU A 41 2.11 0.78 15.54
N ALA A 42 3.26 1.34 15.94
CA ALA A 42 4.47 1.31 15.13
C ALA A 42 4.94 -0.14 14.93
N PRO A 43 5.15 -0.58 13.67
CA PRO A 43 5.68 -1.91 13.41
C PRO A 43 7.12 -2.03 13.92
N SER A 44 7.51 -3.21 14.38
CA SER A 44 8.91 -3.54 14.60
C SER A 44 9.68 -3.60 13.27
N ASP A 45 11.01 -3.52 13.32
CA ASP A 45 11.85 -3.71 12.12
C ASP A 45 11.62 -5.09 11.48
N GLY A 46 11.40 -6.12 12.32
CA GLY A 46 11.04 -7.46 11.86
C GLY A 46 9.70 -7.49 11.14
N GLN A 47 8.70 -6.76 11.64
CA GLN A 47 7.39 -6.65 11.02
C GLN A 47 7.45 -5.87 9.69
N ARG A 48 8.24 -4.80 9.61
CA ARG A 48 8.49 -4.08 8.35
C ARG A 48 9.14 -5.00 7.30
N LEU A 49 10.17 -5.74 7.70
CA LEU A 49 10.84 -6.68 6.82
C LEU A 49 9.90 -7.82 6.39
N MET A 50 9.08 -8.34 7.30
CA MET A 50 8.05 -9.33 7.00
C MET A 50 7.04 -8.79 5.97
N MET A 51 6.54 -7.57 6.16
CA MET A 51 5.59 -6.95 5.23
C MET A 51 6.21 -6.69 3.84
N LYS A 52 7.48 -6.31 3.79
CA LYS A 52 8.23 -6.21 2.52
C LYS A 52 8.30 -7.57 1.81
N GLU A 53 8.71 -8.62 2.52
CA GLU A 53 8.83 -9.96 1.94
C GLU A 53 7.47 -10.55 1.52
N VAL A 54 6.43 -10.37 2.34
CA VAL A 54 5.05 -10.77 1.99
C VAL A 54 4.58 -10.04 0.75
N SER A 55 4.80 -8.72 0.66
CA SER A 55 4.44 -7.94 -0.54
C SER A 55 5.15 -8.46 -1.79
N GLN A 56 6.45 -8.78 -1.67
CA GLN A 56 7.22 -9.38 -2.76
C GLN A 56 6.70 -10.76 -3.19
N LEU A 57 6.07 -11.52 -2.29
CA LEU A 57 5.44 -12.80 -2.63
C LEU A 57 4.04 -12.62 -3.25
N VAL A 58 3.31 -11.56 -2.88
CA VAL A 58 1.99 -11.24 -3.45
C VAL A 58 2.11 -10.75 -4.89
N ILE A 59 3.04 -9.83 -5.16
CA ILE A 59 3.38 -9.37 -6.51
C ILE A 59 4.90 -9.52 -6.70
N PRO A 60 5.36 -10.67 -7.24
CA PRO A 60 6.78 -10.92 -7.44
C PRO A 60 7.35 -10.10 -8.59
N ARG A 61 8.68 -9.96 -8.58
CA ARG A 61 9.42 -9.33 -9.66
C ARG A 61 9.19 -10.09 -10.97
N SER A 62 8.90 -9.35 -12.03
CA SER A 62 8.69 -9.84 -13.39
C SER A 62 9.62 -9.08 -14.34
N ALA A 63 9.09 -8.57 -15.45
CA ALA A 63 9.73 -7.52 -16.24
C ALA A 63 9.80 -6.18 -15.49
N THR A 64 9.02 -6.00 -14.41
CA THR A 64 9.08 -4.84 -13.50
C THR A 64 9.48 -5.24 -12.08
N PRO A 65 9.94 -4.28 -11.24
CA PRO A 65 10.09 -4.49 -9.81
C PRO A 65 8.80 -5.01 -9.15
N GLY A 66 8.93 -5.85 -8.13
CA GLY A 66 7.77 -6.40 -7.41
C GLY A 66 7.23 -5.45 -6.33
N ALA A 67 6.15 -5.83 -5.65
CA ALA A 67 5.53 -4.98 -4.64
C ALA A 67 6.41 -4.70 -3.41
N GLY A 68 7.25 -5.66 -3.03
CA GLY A 68 8.25 -5.44 -1.97
C GLY A 68 9.36 -4.47 -2.39
N ASP A 69 9.70 -4.43 -3.68
CA ASP A 69 10.74 -3.55 -4.23
C ASP A 69 10.31 -2.06 -4.24
N VAL A 70 9.01 -1.79 -4.35
CA VAL A 70 8.46 -0.42 -4.46
C VAL A 70 7.89 0.13 -3.15
N GLY A 71 8.07 -0.59 -2.03
CA GLY A 71 7.60 -0.14 -0.72
C GLY A 71 6.11 -0.32 -0.48
N ALA A 72 5.41 -1.16 -1.25
CA ALA A 72 3.98 -1.40 -1.06
C ALA A 72 3.66 -1.98 0.34
N GLY A 73 4.62 -2.71 0.94
CA GLY A 73 4.49 -3.22 2.31
C GLY A 73 4.50 -2.10 3.37
N ASP A 74 5.37 -1.10 3.23
CA ASP A 74 5.40 0.07 4.12
C ASP A 74 4.14 0.92 3.97
N PHE A 75 3.67 1.10 2.72
CA PHE A 75 2.37 1.71 2.45
C PHE A 75 1.24 0.94 3.15
N ALA A 76 1.18 -0.38 2.99
CA ALA A 76 0.12 -1.20 3.57
C ALA A 76 0.10 -1.10 5.11
N ILE A 77 1.27 -1.05 5.77
CA ILE A 77 1.33 -0.84 7.23
C ILE A 77 0.65 0.48 7.62
N LEU A 78 1.00 1.59 6.94
CA LEU A 78 0.39 2.89 7.22
C LEU A 78 -1.10 2.89 6.90
N ALA A 79 -1.49 2.39 5.73
CA ALA A 79 -2.88 2.33 5.30
C ALA A 79 -3.76 1.53 6.29
N LEU A 80 -3.28 0.37 6.75
CA LEU A 80 -3.97 -0.44 7.76
C LEU A 80 -4.11 0.29 9.10
N ALA A 81 -3.06 1.01 9.51
CA ALA A 81 -3.07 1.80 10.73
C ALA A 81 -3.98 3.03 10.60
N HIS A 82 -4.14 3.63 9.42
CA HIS A 82 -5.05 4.76 9.20
C HIS A 82 -6.48 4.35 8.86
N GLY A 83 -6.78 3.05 8.77
CA GLY A 83 -8.13 2.57 8.49
C GLY A 83 -8.56 2.72 7.03
N LEU A 84 -7.61 2.81 6.09
CA LEU A 84 -7.90 2.94 4.66
C LEU A 84 -8.74 1.74 4.19
N ASP A 85 -9.68 2.01 3.27
CA ASP A 85 -10.60 0.99 2.74
C ASP A 85 -11.40 0.25 3.83
N GLY A 86 -11.72 0.97 4.92
CA GLY A 86 -12.46 0.40 6.04
C GLY A 86 -11.68 -0.66 6.82
N SER A 87 -10.34 -0.72 6.72
CA SER A 87 -9.51 -1.71 7.42
C SER A 87 -9.56 -1.62 8.95
N ARG A 88 -10.14 -0.55 9.50
CA ARG A 88 -10.46 -0.41 10.93
C ARG A 88 -11.90 -0.79 11.29
N SER A 89 -12.70 -1.25 10.34
CA SER A 89 -14.02 -1.79 10.64
C SER A 89 -13.88 -3.06 11.46
N PRO A 90 -14.66 -3.23 12.54
CA PRO A 90 -14.69 -4.48 13.28
C PRO A 90 -15.10 -5.65 12.37
N LEU A 91 -14.47 -6.80 12.59
CA LEU A 91 -14.89 -8.04 11.92
C LEU A 91 -16.24 -8.49 12.46
N LYS A 92 -17.05 -9.17 11.64
CA LYS A 92 -18.34 -9.74 12.05
C LYS A 92 -18.18 -10.76 13.17
N ASP A 93 -17.17 -11.61 13.09
CA ASP A 93 -16.78 -12.52 14.19
C ASP A 93 -15.33 -12.25 14.65
N PRO A 94 -15.13 -11.35 15.64
CA PRO A 94 -13.80 -11.03 16.13
C PRO A 94 -13.21 -12.11 17.05
N THR A 95 -13.99 -13.13 17.44
CA THR A 95 -13.60 -14.11 18.47
C THR A 95 -12.35 -14.88 18.07
N ALA A 96 -12.24 -15.25 16.79
CA ALA A 96 -11.08 -15.93 16.22
C ALA A 96 -9.80 -15.07 16.28
N TYR A 97 -9.95 -13.74 16.39
CA TYR A 97 -8.85 -12.77 16.33
C TYR A 97 -8.68 -11.97 17.64
N ALA A 98 -9.33 -12.40 18.74
CA ALA A 98 -9.39 -11.64 19.98
C ALA A 98 -8.01 -11.22 20.54
N ARG A 99 -6.98 -12.04 20.35
CA ARG A 99 -5.59 -11.73 20.75
C ARG A 99 -4.99 -10.52 20.02
N PHE A 100 -5.53 -10.18 18.88
CA PHE A 100 -5.10 -9.09 18.01
C PHE A 100 -6.09 -7.92 17.97
N ALA A 101 -7.18 -7.99 18.72
CA ALA A 101 -8.16 -6.91 18.79
C ALA A 101 -7.55 -5.64 19.40
N ARG A 102 -7.82 -4.50 18.77
CA ARG A 102 -7.61 -3.15 19.30
C ARG A 102 -8.77 -2.77 20.23
N ASN A 103 -8.59 -1.68 20.95
CA ASN A 103 -9.61 -1.11 21.84
C ASN A 103 -10.86 -0.63 21.08
N ASP A 104 -10.71 -0.25 19.80
CA ASP A 104 -11.80 0.17 18.92
C ASP A 104 -12.52 -1.03 18.24
N GLY A 105 -12.15 -2.27 18.58
CA GLY A 105 -12.72 -3.50 17.99
C GLY A 105 -12.10 -3.91 16.65
N SER A 106 -11.22 -3.10 16.06
CA SER A 106 -10.48 -3.45 14.85
C SER A 106 -9.31 -4.41 15.13
N ILE A 107 -8.64 -4.93 14.10
CA ILE A 107 -7.56 -5.93 14.25
C ILE A 107 -6.17 -5.32 14.03
N ARG A 108 -5.20 -5.64 14.89
CA ARG A 108 -3.77 -5.42 14.67
C ARG A 108 -3.24 -6.35 13.57
N HIS A 109 -3.56 -6.03 12.32
CA HIS A 109 -3.31 -6.83 11.12
C HIS A 109 -1.85 -7.32 10.99
N VAL A 110 -0.88 -6.42 11.18
CA VAL A 110 0.55 -6.76 11.02
C VAL A 110 1.01 -7.76 12.08
N ALA A 111 0.58 -7.57 13.34
CA ALA A 111 0.91 -8.50 14.43
C ALA A 111 0.20 -9.85 14.28
N TRP A 112 -1.05 -9.83 13.80
CA TRP A 112 -1.78 -11.06 13.45
C TRP A 112 -1.03 -11.84 12.37
N LEU A 113 -0.66 -11.18 11.27
CA LEU A 113 0.02 -11.82 10.15
C LEU A 113 1.38 -12.41 10.55
N GLU A 114 2.16 -11.68 11.35
CA GLU A 114 3.43 -12.18 11.89
C GLU A 114 3.22 -13.50 12.65
N LYS A 115 2.23 -13.56 13.55
CA LYS A 115 1.94 -14.79 14.30
C LYS A 115 1.40 -15.92 13.44
N GLU A 116 0.56 -15.59 12.46
CA GLU A 116 0.01 -16.55 11.52
C GLU A 116 1.12 -17.22 10.69
N LEU A 117 2.01 -16.41 10.11
CA LEU A 117 3.12 -16.91 9.29
C LEU A 117 4.19 -17.62 10.11
N ASP A 118 4.49 -17.14 11.32
CA ASP A 118 5.41 -17.82 12.22
C ASP A 118 4.89 -19.21 12.61
N GLY A 119 3.60 -19.32 12.93
CA GLY A 119 2.94 -20.59 13.24
C GLY A 119 3.02 -21.60 12.09
N ARG A 120 2.76 -21.14 10.86
CA ARG A 120 2.79 -21.98 9.64
C ARG A 120 4.20 -22.42 9.24
N THR A 121 5.21 -21.63 9.60
CA THR A 121 6.62 -21.96 9.32
C THR A 121 7.30 -22.68 10.49
N GLY A 122 6.61 -22.87 11.62
CA GLY A 122 7.15 -23.53 12.81
C GLY A 122 8.24 -22.72 13.52
N GLY A 123 8.28 -21.41 13.34
CA GLY A 123 9.34 -20.54 13.82
C GLY A 123 9.25 -19.14 13.22
N SER A 124 10.35 -18.40 13.12
CA SER A 124 10.33 -17.09 12.48
C SER A 124 10.16 -17.23 10.96
N PHE A 125 9.08 -16.65 10.40
CA PHE A 125 8.79 -16.63 8.97
C PHE A 125 9.99 -16.14 8.15
N LEU A 126 10.65 -15.06 8.59
CA LEU A 126 11.81 -14.47 7.92
C LEU A 126 13.03 -15.40 7.87
N LYS A 127 13.13 -16.36 8.79
CA LYS A 127 14.22 -17.35 8.84
C LYS A 127 13.88 -18.64 8.09
N ALA A 128 12.62 -18.85 7.72
CA ALA A 128 12.20 -20.04 7.00
C ALA A 128 12.75 -20.04 5.55
N PRO A 129 13.00 -21.21 4.94
CA PRO A 129 13.37 -21.32 3.52
C PRO A 129 12.35 -20.65 2.60
N ALA A 130 12.80 -20.11 1.46
CA ALA A 130 11.95 -19.36 0.53
C ALA A 130 10.69 -20.14 0.08
N ALA A 131 10.83 -21.44 -0.19
CA ALA A 131 9.70 -22.30 -0.54
C ALA A 131 8.66 -22.41 0.59
N GLN A 132 9.10 -22.47 1.85
CA GLN A 132 8.21 -22.52 3.01
C GLN A 132 7.52 -21.17 3.23
N ARG A 133 8.23 -20.05 3.04
CA ARG A 133 7.62 -18.71 3.10
C ARG A 133 6.51 -18.55 2.07
N LEU A 134 6.77 -18.93 0.82
CA LEU A 134 5.77 -18.89 -0.24
C LEU A 134 4.58 -19.81 0.07
N ALA A 135 4.83 -21.03 0.56
CA ALA A 135 3.78 -21.97 0.93
C ALA A 135 2.89 -21.42 2.08
N ALA A 136 3.50 -20.80 3.10
CA ALA A 136 2.76 -20.21 4.21
C ALA A 136 1.83 -19.08 3.74
N VAL A 137 2.33 -18.14 2.92
CA VAL A 137 1.52 -17.06 2.36
C VAL A 137 0.41 -17.60 1.45
N LYS A 138 0.70 -18.59 0.60
CA LYS A 138 -0.31 -19.24 -0.25
C LYS A 138 -1.42 -19.91 0.56
N ALA A 139 -1.09 -20.53 1.69
CA ALA A 139 -2.07 -21.19 2.54
C ALA A 139 -3.01 -20.17 3.21
N VAL A 140 -2.46 -19.07 3.75
CA VAL A 140 -3.28 -17.96 4.27
C VAL A 140 -4.19 -17.40 3.19
N ASP A 141 -3.67 -17.21 1.98
CA ASP A 141 -4.46 -16.71 0.85
C ASP A 141 -5.61 -17.65 0.46
N ALA A 142 -5.31 -18.94 0.31
CA ALA A 142 -6.31 -19.94 -0.04
C ALA A 142 -7.44 -20.02 0.99
N GLU A 143 -7.12 -19.96 2.29
CA GLU A 143 -8.10 -19.98 3.37
C GLU A 143 -8.96 -18.70 3.40
N ALA A 144 -8.32 -17.53 3.25
CA ALA A 144 -9.02 -16.26 3.21
C ALA A 144 -10.01 -16.17 2.04
N PHE A 145 -9.69 -16.77 0.89
CA PHE A 145 -10.53 -16.75 -0.30
C PHE A 145 -11.30 -18.06 -0.58
N ALA A 146 -11.36 -18.97 0.40
CA ALA A 146 -12.08 -20.25 0.27
C ALA A 146 -13.59 -20.07 -0.01
N SER A 147 -14.19 -18.97 0.45
CA SER A 147 -15.57 -18.59 0.15
C SER A 147 -15.74 -17.07 0.11
N ARG A 148 -16.83 -16.60 -0.51
CA ARG A 148 -17.19 -15.17 -0.53
C ARG A 148 -17.51 -14.64 0.87
N GLU A 149 -18.10 -15.48 1.71
CA GLU A 149 -18.47 -15.14 3.10
C GLU A 149 -17.28 -15.20 4.08
N SER A 150 -16.14 -15.80 3.67
CA SER A 150 -14.95 -15.91 4.53
C SER A 150 -14.48 -14.51 4.94
N GLU A 151 -14.29 -14.32 6.24
CA GLU A 151 -13.79 -13.07 6.79
C GLU A 151 -12.38 -13.29 7.33
N SER A 152 -11.42 -12.54 6.81
CA SER A 152 -10.01 -12.68 7.19
C SER A 152 -9.29 -11.33 7.15
N PRO A 153 -8.48 -10.99 8.17
CA PRO A 153 -7.60 -9.82 8.13
C PRO A 153 -6.67 -9.83 6.90
N TRP A 154 -6.36 -11.01 6.35
CA TRP A 154 -5.56 -11.13 5.13
C TRP A 154 -6.14 -10.38 3.95
N LYS A 155 -7.47 -10.30 3.81
CA LYS A 155 -8.12 -9.62 2.69
C LYS A 155 -7.76 -8.12 2.67
N ALA A 156 -7.80 -7.46 3.84
CA ALA A 156 -7.40 -6.07 3.97
C ALA A 156 -5.90 -5.86 3.70
N ILE A 157 -5.05 -6.75 4.23
CA ILE A 157 -3.59 -6.70 3.99
C ILE A 157 -3.29 -6.83 2.49
N LYS A 158 -3.82 -7.87 1.84
CA LYS A 158 -3.59 -8.14 0.42
C LYS A 158 -4.16 -7.02 -0.44
N GLY A 159 -5.39 -6.57 -0.15
CA GLY A 159 -6.01 -5.44 -0.85
C GLY A 159 -5.13 -4.20 -0.82
N LEU A 160 -4.61 -3.82 0.35
CA LEU A 160 -3.76 -2.64 0.50
C LEU A 160 -2.35 -2.81 -0.10
N ILE A 161 -1.80 -4.03 -0.18
CA ILE A 161 -0.58 -4.31 -0.96
C ILE A 161 -0.83 -4.04 -2.44
N LEU A 162 -1.96 -4.52 -2.99
CA LEU A 162 -2.34 -4.29 -4.38
C LEU A 162 -2.55 -2.79 -4.62
N THR A 163 -3.28 -2.09 -3.74
CA THR A 163 -3.48 -0.65 -3.80
C THR A 163 -2.15 0.10 -3.80
N GLY A 164 -1.23 -0.23 -2.89
CA GLY A 164 0.08 0.40 -2.82
C GLY A 164 0.93 0.16 -4.08
N TYR A 165 0.88 -1.05 -4.64
CA TYR A 165 1.61 -1.35 -5.87
C TYR A 165 1.02 -0.64 -7.09
N TYR A 166 -0.29 -0.76 -7.35
CA TYR A 166 -0.91 -0.22 -8.55
C TYR A 166 -1.13 1.30 -8.53
N THR A 167 -0.91 1.95 -7.38
CA THR A 167 -0.82 3.42 -7.30
C THR A 167 0.62 3.94 -7.38
N SER A 168 1.63 3.06 -7.42
CA SER A 168 3.02 3.42 -7.70
C SER A 168 3.25 3.64 -9.20
N GLU A 169 4.29 4.38 -9.57
CA GLU A 169 4.69 4.54 -10.98
C GLU A 169 5.00 3.17 -11.63
N VAL A 170 5.67 2.29 -10.90
CA VAL A 170 6.02 0.95 -11.37
C VAL A 170 4.78 0.13 -11.68
N GLY A 171 3.83 0.04 -10.74
CA GLY A 171 2.61 -0.75 -10.95
C GLY A 171 1.65 -0.10 -11.94
N GLY A 172 1.38 1.20 -11.79
CA GLY A 172 0.36 1.89 -12.58
C GLY A 172 0.76 2.22 -14.02
N ALA A 173 2.05 2.49 -14.28
CA ALA A 173 2.51 2.95 -15.59
C ALA A 173 3.53 2.05 -16.28
N GLN A 174 4.30 1.26 -15.53
CA GLN A 174 5.31 0.39 -16.11
C GLN A 174 4.79 -1.05 -16.27
N GLU A 175 4.17 -1.63 -15.24
CA GLU A 175 3.58 -2.98 -15.32
C GLU A 175 2.28 -2.95 -16.12
N LEU A 176 1.46 -1.93 -15.91
CA LEU A 176 0.25 -1.66 -16.70
C LEU A 176 0.51 -0.65 -17.82
N ARG A 177 -0.39 -0.56 -18.80
CA ARG A 177 -0.42 0.51 -19.79
C ARG A 177 -1.25 1.67 -19.25
N TYR A 178 -0.61 2.72 -18.79
CA TYR A 178 -1.31 3.91 -18.31
C TYR A 178 -1.95 4.70 -19.46
N GLU A 179 -3.28 4.78 -19.43
CA GLU A 179 -4.11 5.54 -20.37
C GLU A 179 -5.05 6.46 -19.58
N PRO A 180 -4.61 7.67 -19.20
CA PRO A 180 -5.36 8.55 -18.30
C PRO A 180 -6.63 9.14 -18.93
N VAL A 181 -6.70 9.18 -20.26
CA VAL A 181 -7.86 9.68 -21.01
C VAL A 181 -8.33 8.54 -21.90
N PRO A 182 -9.52 7.94 -21.65
CA PRO A 182 -10.02 6.90 -22.53
C PRO A 182 -10.19 7.50 -23.92
N GLY A 183 -9.40 6.98 -24.86
CA GLY A 183 -9.42 7.44 -26.24
C GLY A 183 -10.63 6.87 -26.99
N ARG A 184 -10.34 6.32 -28.17
CA ARG A 184 -11.35 5.70 -29.03
C ARG A 184 -11.86 4.41 -28.40
N PHE A 185 -13.19 4.21 -28.40
CA PHE A 185 -13.78 2.91 -28.12
C PHE A 185 -13.38 1.91 -29.21
N ASP A 186 -12.70 0.84 -28.80
CA ASP A 186 -12.31 -0.26 -29.67
C ASP A 186 -13.06 -1.54 -29.23
N PRO A 187 -14.07 -1.99 -29.98
CA PRO A 187 -14.85 -3.17 -29.61
C PRO A 187 -14.08 -4.48 -29.76
N ASP A 188 -12.96 -4.49 -30.50
CA ASP A 188 -12.17 -5.69 -30.77
C ASP A 188 -10.67 -5.40 -30.61
N LEU A 189 -10.22 -5.42 -29.35
CA LEU A 189 -8.83 -5.22 -28.97
C LEU A 189 -8.03 -6.52 -29.16
N PRO A 190 -7.01 -6.55 -30.04
CA PRO A 190 -6.20 -7.75 -30.24
C PRO A 190 -5.30 -7.98 -29.02
N LEU A 191 -5.62 -9.00 -28.21
CA LEU A 191 -4.82 -9.43 -27.06
C LEU A 191 -3.67 -10.32 -27.51
N THR A 192 -2.51 -9.72 -27.77
CA THR A 192 -1.25 -10.46 -28.01
C THR A 192 -0.65 -10.97 -26.70
N PRO A 193 0.29 -11.94 -26.72
CA PRO A 193 0.97 -12.40 -25.51
C PRO A 193 1.69 -11.28 -24.72
N ASP A 194 2.11 -10.22 -25.41
CA ASP A 194 2.80 -9.06 -24.81
C ASP A 194 1.82 -7.96 -24.38
N PHE A 195 0.51 -8.18 -24.55
CA PHE A 195 -0.51 -7.20 -24.20
C PHE A 195 -0.58 -7.03 -22.68
N ARG A 196 -0.13 -5.86 -22.20
CA ARG A 196 -0.28 -5.45 -20.80
C ARG A 196 -1.68 -4.88 -20.55
N ALA A 197 -2.25 -5.21 -19.40
CA ALA A 197 -3.52 -4.66 -18.97
C ALA A 197 -3.46 -3.12 -18.90
N ILE A 198 -4.57 -2.46 -19.21
CA ILE A 198 -4.68 -1.01 -19.28
C ILE A 198 -5.06 -0.48 -17.88
N SER A 199 -4.33 0.53 -17.42
CA SER A 199 -4.68 1.34 -16.24
C SER A 199 -5.28 2.65 -16.74
N ASN A 200 -6.57 2.88 -16.51
CA ASN A 200 -7.21 4.16 -16.78
C ASN A 200 -7.94 4.65 -15.53
N ASP A 201 -8.12 5.96 -15.41
CA ASP A 201 -8.81 6.60 -14.27
C ASP A 201 -10.34 6.47 -14.39
N TRP A 202 -10.84 5.51 -15.19
CA TRP A 202 -12.26 5.26 -15.23
C TRP A 202 -12.63 4.41 -14.02
N THR A 203 -12.82 5.09 -12.89
CA THR A 203 -13.81 4.65 -11.91
C THR A 203 -15.06 4.32 -12.70
N ALA A 204 -15.56 3.10 -12.56
CA ALA A 204 -16.88 2.75 -13.03
C ALA A 204 -17.86 3.69 -12.34
N VAL A 205 -18.14 4.83 -12.97
CA VAL A 205 -19.28 5.67 -12.61
C VAL A 205 -20.45 4.76 -12.93
N ASP A 206 -21.06 4.19 -11.90
CA ASP A 206 -22.29 3.41 -12.02
C ASP A 206 -23.30 4.29 -12.78
N PHE A 207 -23.44 4.04 -14.07
CA PHE A 207 -24.59 4.49 -14.85
C PHE A 207 -25.67 3.43 -14.67
N GLY A 208 -26.31 3.40 -13.50
CA GLY A 208 -27.39 2.46 -13.20
C GLY A 208 -27.84 2.48 -11.76
#